data_AF-A0AAE9XG10-F1
#
_entry.id   AF-A0AAE9XG10-F1
#
_cell.length_a   1.000
_cell.length_b   1.000
_cell.length_c   1.000
_cell.angle_alpha   90.00
_cell.angle_beta   90.00
_cell.angle_gamma   90.00
#
_symmetry.space_group_name_H-M   'P 1'
#
loop_
_entity.id
_entity.type
_entity.pdbx_description
1 polymer ?
#
loop_
_entity_poly.entity_id
_entity_poly.type
_entity_poly.pdbx_seq_one_letter_code
_entity_poly.pdbx_strand_id
1 'polypeptide(L)'
;MSKHLTDSERLHIVKEYLGSTRSKYAIEKKYNIAQGLIKDWLRKFGLEYKIIPEQTMEASPNPNSDLTPGEKEELEQLRKKFVS
;
A
#
# COMPACT_ATOMS: atom_id res chain seq x y z
N MET A 1 13.58 -24.30 0.12
CA MET A 1 13.62 -24.60 -1.33
C MET A 1 13.38 -23.31 -2.09
N SER A 2 14.39 -22.80 -2.79
CA SER A 2 14.26 -21.68 -3.72
C SER A 2 13.59 -22.18 -4.99
N LYS A 3 12.29 -21.91 -5.16
CA LYS A 3 11.63 -22.12 -6.45
C LYS A 3 12.28 -21.19 -7.47
N HIS A 4 12.87 -21.76 -8.51
CA HIS A 4 13.41 -20.99 -9.62
C HIS A 4 12.26 -20.52 -10.49
N LEU A 5 11.84 -19.27 -10.28
CA LEU A 5 10.85 -18.63 -11.13
C LEU A 5 11.50 -18.20 -12.44
N THR A 6 10.85 -18.55 -13.54
CA THR A 6 11.15 -18.05 -14.89
C THR A 6 10.82 -16.56 -14.99
N ASP A 7 11.43 -15.86 -15.95
CA ASP A 7 11.16 -14.42 -16.13
C ASP A 7 9.70 -14.14 -16.50
N SER A 8 9.03 -15.05 -17.20
CA SER A 8 7.58 -14.98 -17.48
C SER A 8 6.74 -15.02 -16.20
N GLU A 9 7.08 -15.90 -15.25
CA GLU A 9 6.39 -15.98 -13.96
C GLU A 9 6.63 -14.73 -13.12
N ARG A 10 7.88 -14.24 -13.07
CA ARG A 10 8.20 -12.99 -12.36
C ARG A 10 7.40 -11.82 -12.92
N LEU A 11 7.32 -11.71 -14.25
CA LEU A 11 6.55 -10.66 -14.92
C LEU A 11 5.07 -10.77 -14.61
N HIS A 12 4.50 -11.98 -14.62
CA HIS A 12 3.10 -12.21 -14.26
C HIS A 12 2.80 -11.79 -12.82
N ILE A 13 3.66 -12.16 -11.86
CA ILE A 13 3.51 -11.81 -10.45
C ILE A 13 3.57 -10.29 -10.25
N VAL A 14 4.51 -9.60 -10.91
CA VAL A 14 4.63 -8.13 -10.83
C VAL A 14 3.41 -7.45 -11.45
N LYS A 15 2.91 -7.92 -12.60
CA LYS A 15 1.69 -7.40 -13.21
C LYS A 15 0.47 -7.59 -12.32
N GLU A 16 0.32 -8.76 -11.69
CA GLU A 16 -0.76 -9.00 -10.73
C GLU A 16 -0.66 -8.06 -9.53
N TYR A 17 0.55 -7.88 -8.97
CA TYR A 17 0.75 -6.95 -7.86
C TYR A 17 0.38 -5.50 -8.23
N LEU A 18 0.81 -5.02 -9.41
CA LEU A 18 0.51 -3.66 -9.86
C LEU A 18 -0.98 -3.45 -10.23
N GLY A 19 -1.66 -4.51 -10.67
CA GLY A 19 -3.09 -4.47 -11.02
C GLY A 19 -4.04 -4.83 -9.87
N SER A 20 -3.53 -5.13 -8.67
CA SER A 20 -4.32 -5.59 -7.54
C SER A 20 -4.27 -4.60 -6.38
N THR A 21 -5.34 -4.56 -5.58
CA THR A 21 -5.37 -3.88 -4.27
C THR A 21 -4.71 -4.70 -3.16
N ARG A 22 -4.23 -5.91 -3.47
CA ARG A 22 -3.58 -6.81 -2.51
C ARG A 22 -2.22 -6.27 -2.09
N SER A 23 -1.88 -6.51 -0.82
CA SER A 23 -0.54 -6.20 -0.30
C SER A 23 0.53 -7.09 -0.94
N LYS A 24 1.77 -6.61 -0.97
CA LYS A 24 2.95 -7.37 -1.44
C LYS A 24 3.01 -8.75 -0.77
N TYR A 25 2.83 -8.79 0.55
CA TYR A 25 2.84 -10.01 1.35
C TYR A 25 1.76 -11.02 0.90
N ALA A 26 0.55 -10.55 0.56
CA ALA A 26 -0.52 -11.43 0.12
C ALA A 26 -0.18 -12.09 -1.23
N ILE A 27 0.42 -11.34 -2.16
CA ILE A 27 0.91 -11.87 -3.43
C ILE A 27 2.08 -12.83 -3.19
N GLU A 28 3.05 -12.47 -2.34
CA GLU A 28 4.20 -13.32 -2.03
C GLU A 28 3.78 -14.66 -1.43
N LYS A 29 2.79 -14.64 -0.54
CA LYS A 29 2.19 -15.84 0.05
C LYS A 29 1.44 -16.68 -0.98
N LYS A 30 0.67 -16.06 -1.89
CA LYS A 30 -0.07 -16.73 -2.97
C LYS A 30 0.86 -17.53 -3.87
N TYR A 31 1.98 -16.94 -4.29
CA TYR A 31 2.95 -17.57 -5.17
C TYR A 31 4.00 -18.40 -4.43
N ASN A 32 3.94 -18.42 -3.09
CA ASN A 32 4.89 -19.13 -2.23
C ASN A 32 6.35 -18.72 -2.55
N ILE A 33 6.55 -17.40 -2.69
CA ILE A 33 7.85 -16.78 -2.95
C ILE A 33 8.38 -16.10 -1.69
N ALA A 34 9.68 -15.79 -1.68
CA ALA A 34 10.31 -15.15 -0.53
C ALA A 34 9.70 -13.76 -0.27
N GLN A 35 9.56 -13.41 1.02
CA GLN A 35 9.10 -12.08 1.40
C GLN A 35 10.12 -11.02 0.99
N GLY A 36 9.65 -9.91 0.43
CA GLY A 36 10.49 -8.84 -0.09
C GLY A 36 11.02 -9.07 -1.51
N LEU A 37 10.77 -10.24 -2.10
CA LEU A 37 11.24 -10.55 -3.46
C LEU A 37 10.57 -9.66 -4.50
N ILE A 38 9.29 -9.32 -4.31
CA ILE A 38 8.58 -8.37 -5.18
C ILE A 38 9.21 -6.97 -5.07
N LYS A 39 9.61 -6.56 -3.86
CA LYS A 39 10.32 -5.27 -3.63
C LYS A 39 11.65 -5.24 -4.39
N ASP A 40 12.40 -6.33 -4.37
CA ASP A 40 13.67 -6.44 -5.09
C ASP A 40 13.49 -6.38 -6.61
N TRP A 41 12.45 -7.04 -7.14
CA TRP A 41 12.12 -6.94 -8.56
C TRP A 41 11.73 -5.51 -8.95
N LEU A 42 10.84 -4.87 -8.20
CA LEU A 42 10.41 -3.50 -8.49
C LEU A 42 11.58 -2.51 -8.46
N ARG A 43 12.51 -2.67 -7.52
CA ARG A 43 13.77 -1.89 -7.49
C ARG A 43 14.60 -2.12 -8.76
N LYS A 44 14.76 -3.37 -9.19
CA LYS A 44 15.49 -3.70 -10.44
C LYS A 44 14.83 -3.11 -11.69
N PHE A 45 13.50 -3.02 -11.71
CA PHE A 45 12.76 -2.44 -12.83
C PHE A 45 12.63 -0.91 -12.77
N GLY A 46 13.17 -0.24 -11.74
CA GLY A 46 13.02 1.21 -11.56
C GLY A 46 11.57 1.63 -11.28
N LEU A 47 10.72 0.71 -10.82
CA LEU A 47 9.30 0.93 -10.53
C LEU A 47 9.04 1.27 -9.06
N GLU A 48 10.09 1.54 -8.29
CA GLU A 48 10.02 1.88 -6.87
C GLU A 48 9.19 3.13 -6.58
N TYR A 49 9.17 4.10 -7.52
CA TYR A 49 8.41 5.35 -7.42
C TYR A 49 6.98 5.26 -7.96
N LYS A 50 6.63 4.17 -8.68
CA LYS A 50 5.28 3.99 -9.24
C LYS A 50 4.33 3.22 -8.32
N ILE A 51 4.80 2.82 -7.13
CA ILE A 51 3.90 2.49 -6.03
C ILE A 51 3.36 3.83 -5.53
N ILE A 52 2.27 4.25 -6.15
CA ILE A 52 1.55 5.49 -5.91
C ILE A 52 1.36 5.67 -4.40
N PRO A 53 1.58 6.87 -3.84
CA PRO A 53 1.25 7.22 -2.46
C PRO A 53 -0.26 7.22 -2.17
N GLU A 54 -1.07 6.52 -2.97
CA GLU A 54 -2.50 6.30 -2.76
C GLU A 54 -2.76 5.17 -1.75
N GLN A 55 -1.71 4.67 -1.09
CA GLN A 55 -1.81 3.94 0.18
C GLN A 55 -1.21 4.72 1.37
N THR A 56 -0.87 6.00 1.16
CA THR A 56 -0.43 6.92 2.24
C THR A 56 -1.50 7.97 2.57
N MET A 57 -2.69 7.87 1.96
CA MET A 57 -3.87 8.65 2.36
C MET A 57 -5.09 7.75 2.62
N GLU A 58 -4.89 6.56 3.15
CA GLU A 58 -5.92 5.98 4.01
C GLU A 58 -5.53 6.33 5.42
N ALA A 59 -6.39 7.11 6.06
CA ALA A 59 -6.28 7.54 7.43
C ALA A 59 -5.76 6.38 8.30
N SER A 60 -4.50 6.48 8.73
CA SER A 60 -4.19 6.03 10.06
C SER A 60 -4.76 7.11 10.98
N PRO A 61 -5.88 6.88 11.69
CA PRO A 61 -6.04 7.56 12.95
C PRO A 61 -4.90 6.99 13.81
N ASN A 62 -3.77 7.70 13.84
CA ASN A 62 -2.97 7.69 15.03
C ASN A 62 -3.94 8.08 16.17
N PRO A 63 -4.27 7.18 17.12
CA PRO A 63 -5.14 7.56 18.23
C PRO A 63 -4.46 8.50 19.22
N ASN A 64 -3.21 8.92 18.96
CA ASN A 64 -2.49 9.90 19.77
C ASN A 64 -2.41 11.27 19.07
N SER A 65 -3.50 11.71 18.43
CA SER A 65 -3.67 13.15 18.20
C SER A 65 -4.33 13.72 19.44
N ASP A 66 -3.50 14.30 20.30
CA ASP A 66 -3.88 15.10 21.47
C ASP A 66 -4.58 16.38 21.00
N LEU A 67 -5.71 16.23 20.31
CA LEU A 67 -6.53 17.35 19.88
C LEU A 67 -7.19 17.91 21.12
N THR A 68 -6.88 19.17 21.39
CA THR A 68 -7.51 19.92 22.47
C THR A 68 -9.02 20.00 22.21
N PRO A 69 -9.86 20.15 23.25
CA PRO A 69 -11.32 20.17 23.09
C PRO A 69 -11.81 21.19 22.05
N GLY A 70 -11.11 22.31 21.88
CA GLY A 70 -11.44 23.33 20.88
C GLY A 70 -11.24 22.88 19.43
N GLU A 71 -10.15 22.16 19.15
CA GLU A 71 -9.86 21.68 17.79
C GLU A 71 -10.87 20.60 17.32
N LYS A 72 -11.42 19.83 18.27
CA LYS A 72 -12.49 18.86 17.97
C LYS A 72 -13.79 19.55 17.57
N GLU A 73 -14.12 20.67 18.21
CA GLU A 73 -15.34 21.43 17.93
C GLU A 73 -15.27 22.12 16.56
N GLU A 74 -14.14 22.74 16.20
CA GLU A 74 -13.95 23.33 14.87
C GLU A 74 -14.06 22.29 13.76
N LEU A 75 -13.52 21.08 13.96
CA LEU A 75 -13.61 20.00 12.97
C LEU A 75 -15.06 19.56 12.75
N GLU A 76 -15.87 19.49 13.81
CA GLU A 76 -17.29 19.11 13.70
C GLU A 76 -18.10 20.20 12.98
N GLN A 77 -17.81 21.47 13.24
CA GLN A 77 -18.44 22.59 12.54
C GLN A 77 -18.09 22.59 11.04
N LEU A 78 -16.83 22.33 10.68
CA LEU A 78 -16.41 22.20 9.28
C LEU A 78 -17.14 21.04 8.58
N ARG A 79 -17.25 19.87 9.21
CA ARG A 79 -17.97 18.71 8.64
C ARG A 79 -19.44 19.02 8.36
N LYS A 80 -20.12 19.73 9.27
CA LYS A 80 -21.50 20.18 9.06
C LYS A 80 -21.64 21.16 7.88
N LYS A 81 -20.61 21.97 7.64
CA LYS A 81 -20.60 22.99 6.58
C LYS A 81 -20.35 22.43 5.17
N PHE A 82 -19.71 21.26 5.06
CA PHE A 82 -19.44 20.60 3.78
C PHE A 82 -20.49 19.54 3.38
N VAL A 83 -21.41 19.18 4.28
CA VAL A 83 -22.49 18.20 4.05
C VAL A 83 -23.86 18.88 3.84
N SER A 84 -23.90 20.19 3.62
CA SER A 84 -25.12 20.93 3.28
C SER A 84 -25.02 21.69 1.97
#